data_AF-A0A327HR66-F1
#
_entry.id   AF-A0A327HR66-F1
#
_cell.length_a   1.000
_cell.length_b   1.000
_cell.length_c   1.000
_cell.angle_alpha   90.00
_cell.angle_beta   90.00
_cell.angle_gamma   90.00
#
_symmetry.space_group_name_H-M   'P 1'
#
loop_
_entity.id
_entity.type
_entity.pdbx_description
1 polymer ?
#
loop_
_entity_poly.entity_id
_entity_poly.type
_entity_poly.pdbx_seq_one_letter_code
_entity_poly.pdbx_strand_id
1 'polypeptide(L)'
;NIYLYVSDECAGVHEMIFITVLIMMTTGVPQRLRMKSAAIACGIVFVLNIIRLLVLYPIALSGCAENPNMLGCEQPMHEFHSFVYQWGFLLILVLMWLIWFKWVNASDLIRKENESGKSKWKFIYRKRWKTLQKSVIVISILLLIGSFTSVLLDEEAMQAKENVDFCDFQDSVTGACGDARDTWAQEIQVAWSMATLGLLGIATTVVTIDKPKDSEEE
;
A
#
# COMPACT_ATOMS: atom_id res chain seq x y z
N ASN A 1 -4.27 33.31 11.53
CA ASN A 1 -5.02 32.12 11.08
C ASN A 1 -4.03 31.07 10.63
N ILE A 2 -3.83 30.05 11.46
CA ILE A 2 -3.04 28.89 11.07
C ILE A 2 -3.99 27.99 10.28
N TYR A 3 -3.74 27.85 8.98
CA TYR A 3 -4.48 26.93 8.14
C TYR A 3 -3.91 25.54 8.40
N LEU A 4 -4.64 24.73 9.17
CA LEU A 4 -4.29 23.35 9.42
C LEU A 4 -4.63 22.55 8.16
N TYR A 5 -3.62 22.28 7.34
CA TYR A 5 -3.76 21.39 6.19
C TYR A 5 -3.97 19.97 6.73
N VAL A 6 -5.23 19.51 6.70
CA VAL A 6 -5.60 18.14 7.03
C VAL A 6 -5.37 17.32 5.77
N SER A 7 -4.19 16.69 5.68
CA SER A 7 -3.87 15.77 4.59
C SER A 7 -4.73 14.50 4.67
N ASP A 8 -4.79 13.73 3.58
CA ASP A 8 -5.62 12.53 3.43
C ASP A 8 -5.31 11.45 4.49
N GLU A 9 -4.10 11.47 5.05
CA GLU A 9 -3.69 10.66 6.22
C GLU A 9 -4.40 11.03 7.53
N CYS A 10 -4.95 12.25 7.65
CA CYS A 10 -5.63 12.75 8.85
C CYS A 10 -7.14 12.49 8.81
N ALA A 11 -7.74 12.43 7.61
CA ALA A 11 -9.12 11.97 7.42
C ALA A 11 -9.24 10.43 7.56
N GLY A 12 -8.09 9.74 7.52
CA GLY A 12 -7.94 8.30 7.66
C GLY A 12 -8.62 7.50 6.53
N VAL A 13 -8.53 8.05 5.32
CA VAL A 13 -9.02 7.45 4.08
C VAL A 13 -8.27 6.15 3.79
N HIS A 14 -6.98 6.09 4.11
CA HIS A 14 -6.14 4.93 3.86
C HIS A 14 -6.63 3.71 4.66
N GLU A 15 -6.99 3.90 5.92
CA GLU A 15 -7.51 2.87 6.82
C GLU A 15 -8.89 2.37 6.37
N MET A 16 -9.74 3.28 5.88
CA MET A 16 -11.06 2.94 5.32
C MET A 16 -10.94 2.13 4.03
N ILE A 17 -10.00 2.48 3.14
CA ILE A 17 -9.72 1.71 1.93
C ILE A 17 -9.18 0.33 2.32
N PHE A 18 -8.22 0.26 3.25
CA PHE A 18 -7.61 -0.99 3.69
C PHE A 18 -8.65 -1.99 4.19
N ILE A 19 -9.51 -1.59 5.14
CA ILE A 19 -10.53 -2.49 5.69
C ILE A 19 -11.60 -2.88 4.67
N THR A 20 -11.97 -1.96 3.78
CA THR A 20 -12.94 -2.22 2.71
C THR A 20 -12.38 -3.25 1.73
N VAL A 21 -11.12 -3.12 1.33
CA VAL A 21 -10.44 -4.07 0.43
C VAL A 21 -10.37 -5.45 1.08
N LEU A 22 -9.99 -5.54 2.36
CA LEU A 22 -9.96 -6.82 3.10
C LEU A 22 -11.33 -7.51 3.14
N ILE A 23 -12.40 -6.77 3.40
CA ILE A 23 -13.77 -7.31 3.42
C ILE A 23 -14.21 -7.73 2.01
N MET A 24 -13.87 -6.93 0.99
CA MET A 24 -14.29 -7.18 -0.40
C MET A 24 -13.56 -8.36 -1.05
N MET A 25 -12.27 -8.55 -0.74
CA MET A 25 -11.47 -9.68 -1.23
C MET A 25 -11.79 -11.00 -0.52
N THR A 26 -12.54 -10.99 0.58
CA THR A 26 -12.95 -12.21 1.28
C THR A 26 -13.98 -12.98 0.45
N THR A 27 -13.58 -14.08 -0.19
CA THR A 27 -14.47 -14.87 -1.07
C THR A 27 -15.52 -15.68 -0.29
N GLY A 28 -16.49 -16.29 -0.98
CA GLY A 28 -17.56 -17.08 -0.36
C GLY A 28 -18.69 -16.32 0.38
N VAL A 29 -18.48 -15.06 0.78
CA VAL A 29 -19.49 -14.23 1.48
C VAL A 29 -20.43 -13.51 0.49
N PRO A 30 -21.76 -13.41 0.71
CA PRO A 30 -22.66 -12.68 -0.19
C PRO A 30 -22.35 -11.17 -0.26
N GLN A 31 -22.41 -10.59 -1.46
CA GLN A 31 -22.03 -9.19 -1.72
C GLN A 31 -22.81 -8.17 -0.86
N ARG A 32 -24.09 -8.42 -0.57
CA ARG A 32 -24.89 -7.56 0.32
C ARG A 32 -24.35 -7.53 1.74
N LEU A 33 -23.85 -8.66 2.26
CA LEU A 33 -23.27 -8.73 3.59
C LEU A 33 -21.90 -8.04 3.61
N ARG A 34 -21.08 -8.23 2.56
CA ARG A 34 -19.79 -7.52 2.40
C ARG A 34 -19.98 -6.00 2.41
N MET A 35 -20.92 -5.47 1.61
CA MET A 35 -21.18 -4.02 1.56
C MET A 35 -21.68 -3.47 2.89
N LYS A 36 -22.58 -4.18 3.59
CA LYS A 36 -23.06 -3.78 4.92
C LYS A 36 -21.92 -3.78 5.95
N SER A 37 -21.10 -4.81 5.96
CA SER A 37 -19.96 -4.91 6.87
C SER A 37 -18.87 -3.89 6.58
N ALA A 38 -18.59 -3.62 5.30
CA ALA A 38 -17.66 -2.57 4.90
C ALA A 38 -18.13 -1.18 5.36
N ALA A 39 -19.42 -0.86 5.18
CA ALA A 39 -19.98 0.41 5.66
C ALA A 39 -19.88 0.56 7.18
N ILE A 40 -20.18 -0.50 7.94
CA ILE A 40 -20.07 -0.50 9.42
C ILE A 40 -18.59 -0.34 9.84
N ALA A 41 -17.69 -1.09 9.22
CA ALA A 41 -16.25 -1.03 9.52
C ALA A 41 -15.68 0.36 9.21
N CYS A 42 -16.05 0.97 8.07
CA CYS A 42 -15.70 2.34 7.74
C CYS A 42 -16.21 3.34 8.78
N GLY A 43 -17.44 3.17 9.29
CA GLY A 43 -17.97 4.00 10.36
C GLY A 43 -17.17 3.90 11.65
N ILE A 44 -16.75 2.69 12.03
CA ILE A 44 -15.90 2.48 13.22
C ILE A 44 -14.54 3.14 13.04
N VAL A 45 -13.89 2.95 11.89
CA VAL A 45 -12.60 3.55 11.56
C VAL A 45 -12.67 5.07 11.58
N PHE A 46 -13.74 5.64 11.01
CA PHE A 46 -13.97 7.08 11.06
C PHE A 46 -14.01 7.62 12.49
N VAL A 47 -14.73 6.96 13.41
CA VAL A 47 -14.78 7.36 14.82
C VAL A 47 -13.41 7.23 15.48
N LEU A 48 -12.66 6.17 15.21
CA LEU A 48 -11.30 5.99 15.72
C LEU A 48 -10.36 7.10 15.24
N ASN A 49 -10.51 7.55 13.99
CA ASN A 49 -9.74 8.67 13.44
C ASN A 49 -10.09 9.99 14.15
N ILE A 50 -11.36 10.24 14.46
CA ILE A 50 -11.73 11.41 15.26
C ILE A 50 -11.11 11.34 16.67
N ILE A 51 -11.16 10.18 17.32
CA ILE A 51 -10.53 10.00 18.65
C ILE A 51 -9.02 10.28 18.57
N ARG A 52 -8.35 9.81 17.54
CA ARG A 52 -6.93 10.07 17.30
C ARG A 52 -6.65 11.58 17.24
N LEU A 53 -7.43 12.33 16.47
CA LEU A 53 -7.30 13.79 16.36
C LEU A 53 -7.53 14.50 17.70
N LEU A 54 -8.53 14.04 18.48
CA LEU A 54 -8.81 14.58 19.82
C LEU A 54 -7.68 14.32 20.83
N VAL A 55 -6.95 13.20 20.70
CA VAL A 55 -5.79 12.89 21.56
C VAL A 55 -4.53 13.61 21.09
N LEU A 56 -4.33 13.76 19.78
CA LEU A 56 -3.18 14.47 19.21
C LEU A 56 -3.19 15.96 19.56
N TYR A 57 -4.36 16.59 19.59
CA TYR A 57 -4.51 18.02 19.84
C TYR A 57 -3.91 18.51 21.18
N PRO A 58 -4.24 17.92 22.35
CA PRO A 58 -3.63 18.34 23.62
C PRO A 58 -2.14 18.04 23.71
N ILE A 59 -1.66 16.95 23.08
CA ILE A 59 -0.22 16.60 23.07
C ILE A 59 0.58 17.65 22.27
N ALA A 60 0.03 18.14 21.16
CA ALA A 60 0.61 19.23 20.39
C ALA A 60 0.66 20.54 21.20
N LEU A 61 -0.42 20.85 21.93
CA LEU A 61 -0.46 22.06 22.77
C LEU A 61 0.48 21.97 23.97
N SER A 62 0.58 20.83 24.65
CA SER A 62 1.50 20.67 25.78
C SER A 62 2.96 20.76 25.35
N GLY A 63 3.33 20.17 24.21
CA GLY A 63 4.70 20.23 23.68
C GLY A 63 5.18 21.65 23.41
N CYS A 64 4.32 22.49 22.82
CA CYS A 64 4.66 23.89 22.53
C CYS A 64 4.36 24.88 23.67
N ALA A 65 3.57 24.49 24.68
CA ALA A 65 3.39 25.27 25.92
C ALA A 65 4.60 25.13 26.85
N GLU A 66 5.26 23.97 26.86
CA GLU A 66 6.41 23.68 27.73
C GLU A 66 7.73 24.26 27.16
N ASN A 67 7.83 24.44 25.84
CA ASN A 67 8.98 25.05 25.16
C ASN A 67 8.56 26.10 24.10
N PRO A 68 8.06 27.28 24.49
CA PRO A 68 7.67 28.31 23.54
C PRO A 68 8.90 28.84 22.76
N ASN A 69 8.79 28.91 21.42
CA ASN A 69 9.80 29.41 20.46
C ASN A 69 11.05 28.54 20.23
N MET A 70 11.05 27.26 20.61
CA MET A 70 12.13 26.33 20.25
C MET A 70 11.81 25.58 18.95
N LEU A 71 12.78 25.42 18.05
CA LEU A 71 12.68 24.50 16.91
C LEU A 71 12.39 23.08 17.44
N GLY A 72 11.31 22.44 16.96
CA GLY A 72 10.93 21.07 17.34
C GLY A 72 9.94 20.93 18.51
N CYS A 73 9.18 21.97 18.87
CA CYS A 73 8.18 21.88 19.95
C CYS A 73 7.03 20.89 19.67
N GLU A 74 6.84 20.50 18.41
CA GLU A 74 5.87 19.53 17.92
C GLU A 74 6.39 18.08 17.90
N GLN A 75 7.67 17.84 18.20
CA GLN A 75 8.27 16.50 18.26
C GLN A 75 7.46 15.46 19.07
N PRO A 76 6.94 15.75 20.28
CA PRO A 76 6.15 14.77 21.03
C PRO A 76 4.83 14.39 20.34
N MET A 77 4.24 15.30 19.56
CA MET A 77 3.07 14.99 18.74
C MET A 77 3.46 14.09 17.56
N HIS A 78 4.60 14.36 16.93
CA HIS A 78 5.11 13.57 15.81
C HIS A 78 5.45 12.13 16.23
N GLU A 79 6.14 11.93 17.36
CA GLU A 79 6.47 10.60 17.88
C GLU A 79 5.22 9.76 18.18
N PHE A 80 4.23 10.36 18.84
CA PHE A 80 2.95 9.69 19.11
C PHE A 80 2.19 9.36 17.82
N HIS A 81 2.16 10.30 16.88
CA HIS A 81 1.53 10.10 15.58
C HIS A 81 2.17 8.94 14.80
N SER A 82 3.50 8.90 14.75
CA SER A 82 4.30 7.87 14.07
C SER A 82 4.14 6.49 14.72
N PHE A 83 4.13 6.41 16.05
CA PHE A 83 3.87 5.15 16.76
C PHE A 83 2.48 4.58 16.46
N VAL A 84 1.44 5.43 16.56
CA VAL A 84 0.05 5.02 16.29
C VAL A 84 -0.13 4.59 14.84
N TYR A 85 0.54 5.26 13.89
CA TYR A 85 0.48 4.92 12.48
C TYR A 85 1.22 3.61 12.15
N GLN A 86 2.43 3.42 12.67
CA GLN A 86 3.25 2.23 12.37
C GLN A 86 2.68 0.95 13.00
N TRP A 87 2.17 1.03 14.23
CA TRP A 87 1.79 -0.16 15.00
C TRP A 87 0.31 -0.19 15.38
N GLY A 88 -0.25 0.96 15.76
CA GLY A 88 -1.60 1.04 16.33
C GLY A 88 -2.70 0.69 15.30
N PHE A 89 -2.79 1.48 14.24
CA PHE A 89 -3.89 1.34 13.28
C PHE A 89 -3.88 0.00 12.56
N LEU A 90 -2.72 -0.45 12.07
CA LEU A 90 -2.62 -1.73 11.37
C LEU A 90 -3.08 -2.89 12.25
N LEU A 91 -2.63 -2.93 13.52
CA LEU A 91 -3.01 -3.98 14.46
C LEU A 91 -4.51 -3.98 14.75
N ILE A 92 -5.10 -2.80 15.01
CA ILE A 92 -6.55 -2.67 15.26
C ILE A 92 -7.36 -3.11 14.04
N LEU A 93 -6.99 -2.70 12.84
CA LEU A 93 -7.70 -3.05 11.60
C LEU A 93 -7.64 -4.55 11.32
N VAL A 94 -6.47 -5.18 11.50
CA VAL A 94 -6.31 -6.63 11.32
C VAL A 94 -7.12 -7.39 12.37
N LEU A 95 -7.09 -6.99 13.65
CA LEU A 95 -7.91 -7.64 14.69
C LEU A 95 -9.40 -7.51 14.41
N MET A 96 -9.87 -6.31 14.04
CA MET A 96 -11.27 -6.08 13.68
C MET A 96 -11.68 -6.94 12.50
N TRP A 97 -10.82 -7.05 11.47
CA TRP A 97 -11.06 -7.94 10.34
C TRP A 97 -11.09 -9.41 10.75
N LEU A 98 -10.18 -9.89 11.60
CA LEU A 98 -10.16 -11.28 12.09
C LEU A 98 -11.43 -11.63 12.88
N ILE A 99 -11.90 -10.72 13.74
CA ILE A 99 -13.15 -10.88 14.49
C ILE A 99 -14.33 -11.01 13.51
N TRP A 100 -14.40 -10.12 12.53
CA TRP A 100 -15.44 -10.16 11.49
C TRP A 100 -15.35 -11.44 10.64
N PHE A 101 -14.15 -11.82 10.22
CA PHE A 101 -13.87 -13.00 9.39
C PHE A 101 -14.34 -14.29 10.08
N LYS A 102 -14.06 -14.39 11.40
CA LYS A 102 -14.55 -15.49 12.24
C LYS A 102 -16.08 -15.45 12.40
N TRP A 103 -16.66 -14.27 12.59
CA TRP A 103 -18.11 -14.12 12.75
C TRP A 103 -18.91 -14.54 11.51
N VAL A 104 -18.40 -14.26 10.31
CA VAL A 104 -19.06 -14.63 9.04
C VAL A 104 -18.81 -16.10 8.64
N ASN A 105 -18.02 -16.87 9.41
CA ASN A 105 -17.57 -18.22 9.04
C ASN A 105 -16.95 -18.26 7.62
N ALA A 106 -16.20 -17.22 7.27
CA ALA A 106 -15.62 -17.07 5.93
C ALA A 106 -14.73 -18.27 5.55
N SER A 107 -14.02 -18.88 6.51
CA SER A 107 -13.20 -20.08 6.29
C SER A 107 -13.97 -21.26 5.68
N ASP A 108 -15.18 -21.56 6.17
CA ASP A 108 -15.98 -22.68 5.66
C ASP A 108 -16.61 -22.34 4.30
N LEU A 109 -16.97 -21.08 4.09
CA LEU A 109 -17.48 -20.59 2.80
C LEU A 109 -16.39 -20.67 1.72
N ILE A 110 -15.16 -20.25 2.03
CA ILE A 110 -13.99 -20.35 1.14
C ILE A 110 -13.66 -21.82 0.86
N ARG A 111 -13.72 -22.69 1.87
CA ARG A 111 -13.50 -24.13 1.69
C ARG A 111 -14.52 -24.74 0.74
N LYS A 112 -15.81 -24.42 0.91
CA LYS A 112 -16.90 -24.91 0.07
C LYS A 112 -16.79 -24.39 -1.38
N GLU A 113 -16.40 -23.12 -1.55
CA GLU A 113 -16.14 -22.52 -2.87
C GLU A 113 -14.97 -23.25 -3.57
N ASN A 114 -13.85 -23.46 -2.87
CA ASN A 114 -12.70 -24.19 -3.38
C ASN A 114 -13.00 -25.65 -3.74
N GLU A 115 -13.89 -26.32 -3.01
CA GLU A 115 -14.34 -27.68 -3.32
C GLU A 115 -15.21 -27.73 -4.58
N SER A 116 -16.05 -26.71 -4.80
CA SER A 116 -16.92 -26.59 -5.98
C SER A 116 -16.19 -26.15 -7.26
N GLY A 117 -15.07 -25.43 -7.14
CA GLY A 117 -14.28 -24.89 -8.26
C GLY A 117 -13.24 -25.85 -8.86
N LYS A 118 -13.43 -27.17 -8.79
CA LYS A 118 -12.42 -28.19 -9.16
C LYS A 118 -12.05 -28.30 -10.66
N SER A 119 -12.30 -27.30 -11.51
CA SER A 119 -11.61 -27.19 -12.81
C SER A 119 -10.28 -26.44 -12.62
N LYS A 120 -9.30 -27.14 -12.05
CA LYS A 120 -8.00 -26.54 -11.68
C LYS A 120 -7.26 -26.03 -12.93
N TRP A 121 -7.23 -24.71 -13.10
CA TRP A 121 -6.22 -24.03 -13.92
C TRP A 121 -4.84 -24.48 -13.44
N LYS A 122 -4.07 -25.12 -14.31
CA LYS A 122 -2.71 -25.55 -14.00
C LYS A 122 -1.75 -24.51 -14.55
N PHE A 123 -0.96 -23.91 -13.65
CA PHE A 123 0.21 -23.13 -14.05
C PHE A 123 1.28 -24.10 -14.51
N ILE A 124 1.61 -24.07 -15.81
CA ILE A 124 2.65 -24.92 -16.40
C ILE A 124 3.77 -24.01 -16.90
N TYR A 125 5.01 -24.43 -16.65
CA TYR A 125 6.18 -23.75 -17.17
C TYR A 125 6.27 -23.91 -18.70
N ARG A 126 6.47 -22.80 -19.42
CA ARG A 126 6.53 -22.80 -20.88
C ARG A 126 7.79 -23.53 -21.38
N LYS A 127 7.61 -24.68 -22.03
CA LYS A 127 8.73 -25.47 -22.61
C LYS A 127 9.20 -24.98 -23.99
N ARG A 128 8.37 -24.25 -24.75
CA ARG A 128 8.69 -23.77 -26.11
C ARG A 128 8.60 -22.25 -26.22
N TRP A 129 9.69 -21.63 -26.67
CA TRP A 129 9.88 -20.19 -26.75
C TRP A 129 9.95 -19.75 -28.22
N LYS A 130 9.03 -18.90 -28.69
CA LYS A 130 9.13 -18.26 -30.03
C LYS A 130 9.93 -16.97 -29.91
N THR A 131 10.32 -16.40 -31.05
CA THR A 131 11.16 -15.18 -31.13
C THR A 131 10.54 -14.00 -30.38
N LEU A 132 9.21 -13.84 -30.42
CA LEU A 132 8.50 -12.79 -29.67
C LEU A 132 8.64 -12.91 -28.15
N GLN A 133 8.62 -14.12 -27.57
CA GLN A 133 8.80 -14.26 -26.12
C GLN A 133 10.25 -14.00 -25.70
N LYS A 134 11.21 -14.35 -26.57
CA LYS A 134 12.63 -14.04 -26.33
C LYS A 134 12.87 -12.53 -26.35
N SER A 135 12.28 -11.79 -27.29
CA SER A 135 12.41 -10.32 -27.32
C SER A 135 11.76 -9.67 -26.10
N VAL A 136 10.60 -10.15 -25.66
CA VAL A 136 9.95 -9.64 -24.43
C VAL A 136 10.84 -9.86 -23.20
N ILE A 137 11.49 -11.03 -23.06
CA ILE A 137 12.45 -11.25 -21.95
C ILE A 137 13.61 -10.26 -22.01
N VAL A 138 14.20 -10.05 -23.19
CA VAL A 138 15.33 -9.13 -23.33
C VAL A 138 14.92 -7.71 -22.92
N ILE A 139 13.75 -7.25 -23.38
CA ILE A 139 13.20 -5.95 -22.99
C ILE A 139 12.94 -5.89 -21.47
N SER A 140 12.37 -6.93 -20.89
CA SER A 140 12.14 -7.01 -19.43
C SER A 140 13.43 -6.93 -18.63
N ILE A 141 14.50 -7.59 -19.07
CA ILE A 141 15.82 -7.51 -18.43
C ILE A 141 16.39 -6.10 -18.57
N LEU A 142 16.27 -5.47 -19.74
CA LEU A 142 16.70 -4.08 -19.94
C LEU A 142 15.94 -3.10 -19.05
N LEU A 143 14.63 -3.29 -18.86
CA LEU A 143 13.83 -2.49 -17.93
C LEU A 143 14.26 -2.66 -16.48
N LEU A 144 14.60 -3.89 -16.07
CA LEU A 144 15.13 -4.14 -14.73
C LEU A 144 16.48 -3.46 -14.52
N ILE A 145 17.40 -3.55 -15.50
CA ILE A 145 18.67 -2.85 -15.44
C ILE A 145 18.45 -1.34 -15.41
N GLY A 146 17.56 -0.83 -16.28
CA GLY A 146 17.16 0.58 -16.35
C GLY A 146 16.68 1.13 -15.00
N SER A 147 15.86 0.35 -14.29
CA SER A 147 15.36 0.67 -12.95
C SER A 147 16.49 0.86 -11.91
N PHE A 148 17.52 0.02 -11.94
CA PHE A 148 18.68 0.20 -11.05
C PHE A 148 19.53 1.39 -11.46
N THR A 149 19.76 1.56 -12.75
CA THR A 149 20.63 2.63 -13.26
C THR A 149 20.02 4.02 -13.08
N SER A 150 18.70 4.16 -13.19
CA SER A 150 18.03 5.45 -13.02
C SER A 150 18.15 6.01 -11.60
N VAL A 151 18.37 5.16 -10.60
CA VAL A 151 18.51 5.58 -9.21
C VAL A 151 19.98 5.62 -8.78
N LEU A 152 20.76 4.59 -9.13
CA LEU A 152 22.12 4.43 -8.61
C LEU A 152 23.19 5.21 -9.38
N LEU A 153 22.94 5.52 -10.65
CA LEU A 153 23.89 6.27 -11.49
C LEU A 153 23.48 7.73 -11.67
N ASP A 154 22.32 8.12 -11.16
CA ASP A 154 21.85 9.48 -11.21
C ASP A 154 22.30 10.23 -9.95
N GLU A 155 23.21 11.19 -10.14
CA GLU A 155 23.77 11.99 -9.04
C GLU A 155 22.71 12.89 -8.40
N GLU A 156 21.75 13.38 -9.19
CA GLU A 156 20.66 14.23 -8.70
C GLU A 156 19.70 13.42 -7.83
N ALA A 157 19.37 12.18 -8.23
CA ALA A 157 18.56 11.27 -7.43
C ALA A 157 19.24 10.88 -6.11
N MET A 158 20.53 10.57 -6.14
CA MET A 158 21.30 10.21 -4.94
C MET A 158 21.50 11.40 -3.99
N GLN A 159 21.71 12.59 -4.53
CA GLN A 159 21.79 13.82 -3.75
C GLN A 159 20.44 14.22 -3.16
N ALA A 160 19.36 14.06 -3.93
CA ALA A 160 18.00 14.28 -3.44
C ALA A 160 17.66 13.32 -2.28
N LYS A 161 18.04 12.04 -2.38
CA LYS A 161 17.91 11.07 -1.29
C LYS A 161 18.65 11.52 -0.03
N GLU A 162 19.91 11.89 -0.16
CA GLU A 162 20.72 12.35 0.97
C GLU A 162 20.06 13.55 1.64
N ASN A 163 19.63 14.54 0.85
CA ASN A 163 18.94 15.72 1.38
C ASN A 163 17.64 15.33 2.11
N VAL A 164 16.82 14.45 1.54
CA VAL A 164 15.59 13.94 2.17
C VAL A 164 15.87 13.24 3.49
N ASP A 165 16.94 12.45 3.57
CA ASP A 165 17.33 11.73 4.80
C ASP A 165 17.77 12.68 5.93
N PHE A 166 18.20 13.91 5.60
CA PHE A 166 18.59 14.97 6.55
C PHE A 166 17.48 15.98 6.86
N CYS A 167 16.35 15.96 6.14
CA CYS A 167 15.25 16.90 6.33
C CYS A 167 14.41 16.54 7.57
N ASP A 168 14.22 17.50 8.47
CA ASP A 168 13.28 17.38 9.59
C ASP A 168 11.82 17.59 9.12
N PHE A 169 10.85 17.05 9.86
CA PHE A 169 9.43 17.00 9.44
C PHE A 169 8.84 18.37 9.06
N GLN A 170 9.26 19.45 9.71
CA GLN A 170 8.73 20.80 9.47
C GLN A 170 9.20 21.39 8.12
N ASP A 171 10.42 21.06 7.67
CA ASP A 171 10.96 21.46 6.36
C ASP A 171 10.56 20.49 5.24
N SER A 172 10.06 19.31 5.57
CA SER A 172 9.72 18.25 4.61
C SER A 172 8.70 18.62 3.52
N VAL A 173 8.05 19.78 3.64
CA VAL A 173 7.02 20.27 2.72
C VAL A 173 7.31 21.68 2.16
N THR A 174 8.39 22.34 2.61
CA THR A 174 8.69 23.73 2.19
C THR A 174 10.15 23.94 1.85
N GLY A 175 10.42 24.67 0.76
CA GLY A 175 11.77 25.03 0.34
C GLY A 175 12.54 23.84 -0.22
N ALA A 176 13.86 23.80 0.05
CA ALA A 176 14.78 22.84 -0.55
C ALA A 176 14.47 21.36 -0.22
N CYS A 177 13.86 21.10 0.93
CA CYS A 177 13.47 19.76 1.36
C CYS A 177 12.23 19.23 0.64
N GLY A 178 11.28 20.11 0.29
CA GLY A 178 10.12 19.75 -0.53
C GLY A 178 10.54 19.39 -1.96
N ASP A 179 11.38 20.24 -2.57
CA ASP A 179 11.90 20.00 -3.92
C ASP A 179 12.73 18.71 -4.01
N ALA A 180 13.64 18.48 -3.03
CA ALA A 180 14.42 17.24 -2.97
C ALA A 180 13.53 16.00 -2.80
N ARG A 181 12.47 16.10 -2.00
CA ARG A 181 11.51 15.01 -1.79
C ARG A 181 10.72 14.69 -3.06
N ASP A 182 10.27 15.71 -3.78
CA ASP A 182 9.54 15.53 -5.04
C ASP A 182 10.43 14.91 -6.11
N THR A 183 11.67 15.36 -6.24
CA THR A 183 12.67 14.77 -7.15
C THR A 183 12.93 13.30 -6.80
N TRP A 184 13.18 12.99 -5.52
CA TRP A 184 13.38 11.61 -5.08
C TRP A 184 12.15 10.73 -5.32
N ALA A 185 10.95 11.23 -5.03
CA ALA A 185 9.71 10.50 -5.24
C ALA A 185 9.48 10.19 -6.73
N GLN A 186 9.75 11.15 -7.60
CA GLN A 186 9.65 10.99 -9.05
C GLN A 186 10.60 9.89 -9.56
N GLU A 187 11.87 9.94 -9.18
CA GLU A 187 12.87 8.96 -9.65
C GLU A 187 12.58 7.55 -9.13
N ILE A 188 12.17 7.43 -7.86
CA ILE A 188 11.73 6.15 -7.30
C ILE A 188 10.49 5.62 -8.01
N GLN A 189 9.52 6.46 -8.34
CA GLN A 189 8.32 6.04 -9.06
C GLN A 189 8.65 5.52 -10.47
N VAL A 190 9.56 6.19 -11.18
CA VAL A 190 10.06 5.75 -12.49
C VAL A 190 10.75 4.38 -12.36
N ALA A 191 11.63 4.22 -11.36
CA ALA A 191 12.32 2.97 -11.09
C ALA A 191 11.35 1.81 -10.80
N TRP A 192 10.35 2.01 -9.93
CA TRP A 192 9.32 1.00 -9.64
C TRP A 192 8.48 0.65 -10.86
N SER A 193 8.13 1.63 -11.69
CA SER A 193 7.37 1.40 -12.91
C SER A 193 8.15 0.53 -13.90
N MET A 194 9.44 0.79 -14.07
CA MET A 194 10.31 -0.04 -14.91
C MET A 194 10.47 -1.46 -14.34
N ALA A 195 10.69 -1.59 -13.04
CA ALA A 195 10.86 -2.88 -12.38
C ALA A 195 9.60 -3.75 -12.45
N THR A 196 8.42 -3.16 -12.20
CA THR A 196 7.13 -3.86 -12.25
C THR A 196 6.81 -4.34 -13.66
N LEU A 197 7.01 -3.51 -14.68
CA LEU A 197 6.84 -3.91 -16.09
C LEU A 197 7.84 -5.01 -16.50
N GLY A 198 9.08 -4.91 -16.04
CA GLY A 198 10.11 -5.94 -16.25
C GLY A 198 9.69 -7.29 -15.66
N LEU A 199 9.31 -7.32 -14.38
CA LEU A 199 8.86 -8.53 -13.69
C LEU A 199 7.59 -9.12 -14.29
N LEU A 200 6.62 -8.28 -14.66
CA LEU A 200 5.37 -8.72 -15.29
C LEU A 200 5.64 -9.36 -16.67
N GLY A 201 6.53 -8.76 -17.47
CA GLY A 201 6.93 -9.32 -18.77
C GLY A 201 7.61 -10.69 -18.63
N ILE A 202 8.42 -10.89 -17.59
CA ILE A 202 9.01 -12.21 -17.29
C ILE A 202 7.94 -13.20 -16.85
N ALA A 203 7.09 -12.82 -15.89
CA ALA A 203 6.06 -13.70 -15.35
C ALA A 203 5.09 -14.20 -16.44
N THR A 204 4.64 -13.29 -17.32
CA THR A 204 3.70 -13.60 -18.40
C THR A 204 4.31 -14.43 -19.53
N THR A 205 5.63 -14.33 -19.76
CA THR A 205 6.31 -15.14 -20.78
C THR A 205 6.65 -16.53 -20.28
N VAL A 206 7.07 -16.64 -19.02
CA VAL A 206 7.48 -17.90 -18.36
C VAL A 206 6.28 -18.78 -18.01
N VAL A 207 5.20 -18.20 -17.49
CA VAL A 207 4.04 -18.94 -17.01
C VAL A 207 3.00 -19.08 -18.12
N THR A 208 2.59 -20.32 -18.39
CA THR A 208 1.43 -20.60 -19.25
C THR A 208 0.28 -21.14 -18.41
N ILE A 209 -0.90 -20.63 -18.72
CA ILE A 209 -2.15 -21.08 -18.13
C ILE A 209 -2.74 -22.12 -19.09
N ASP A 210 -2.80 -23.38 -18.67
CA ASP A 210 -3.49 -24.43 -19.42
C ASP A 210 -4.99 -24.35 -19.09
N LYS A 211 -5.83 -24.15 -20.12
CA LYS A 211 -7.28 -24.23 -19.94
C LYS A 211 -7.63 -25.69 -19.72
N PRO A 212 -8.51 -26.03 -18.75
CA PRO A 212 -9.11 -27.36 -18.75
C PRO A 212 -9.74 -27.56 -20.13
N LYS A 213 -9.43 -28.69 -20.79
CA LYS A 213 -10.16 -29.07 -21.99
C LYS A 213 -11.62 -29.19 -21.58
N ASP A 214 -12.48 -28.33 -22.12
CA ASP A 214 -13.88 -28.68 -22.21
C ASP A 214 -13.91 -29.99 -23.00
N SER A 215 -14.44 -31.03 -22.36
CA SER A 215 -14.81 -32.26 -23.03
C SER A 215 -15.96 -31.92 -23.97
N GLU A 216 -15.63 -31.38 -25.14
CA GLU A 216 -16.52 -31.41 -26.29
C GLU A 216 -16.12 -32.62 -27.14
N GLU A 217 -17.16 -33.43 -27.40
CA GLU A 217 -17.27 -34.46 -28.44
C GLU A 217 -16.64 -35.84 -28.15
N GLU A 218 -17.42 -36.69 -27.47
CA GLU A 218 -18.00 -37.92 -28.07
C GLU A 218 -19.33 -38.28 -27.39
#